data_AF-A0A1Z4EGD4-F1
#
_entry.id   AF-A0A1Z4EGD4-F1
#
_cell.length_a   1.000
_cell.length_b   1.000
_cell.length_c   1.000
_cell.angle_alpha   90.00
_cell.angle_beta   90.00
_cell.angle_gamma   90.00
#
_symmetry.space_group_name_H-M   'P 1'
#
loop_
_entity.id
_entity.type
_entity.pdbx_description
1 polymer ?
#
loop_
_entity_poly.entity_id
_entity_poly.type
_entity_poly.pdbx_seq_one_letter_code
_entity_poly.pdbx_strand_id
1 'polypeptide(L)'
;MKSVLASVAAISAVMCAAPRVAHADSTSDYLNTINSHHISYANQDKIVQIGTTLCQELRNSLPGDEALKRIQNLGYTSGQANVIAAAAVLAFCPDMDNDPL
;
A
#
# COMPACT_ATOMS: atom_id res chain seq x y z
N MET A 1 -22.24 -59.46 28.26
CA MET A 1 -21.44 -59.55 27.02
C MET A 1 -21.38 -58.13 26.45
N LYS A 2 -20.37 -57.31 26.74
CA LYS A 2 -19.07 -57.12 26.05
C LYS A 2 -19.20 -56.53 24.64
N SER A 3 -18.74 -55.27 24.50
CA SER A 3 -18.08 -54.57 23.37
C SER A 3 -18.28 -53.05 23.61
N VAL A 4 -17.39 -52.28 24.24
CA VAL A 4 -15.99 -51.90 23.98
C VAL A 4 -15.76 -51.23 22.61
N LEU A 5 -15.61 -49.89 22.68
CA LEU A 5 -14.75 -48.95 21.92
C LEU A 5 -14.74 -48.99 20.38
N ALA A 6 -15.05 -47.85 19.76
CA ALA A 6 -14.23 -47.31 18.67
C ALA A 6 -14.47 -45.80 18.48
N SER A 7 -13.56 -45.01 19.04
CA SER A 7 -13.39 -43.59 18.74
C SER A 7 -13.03 -43.38 17.27
N VAL A 8 -13.72 -42.47 16.58
CA VAL A 8 -13.20 -41.86 15.34
C VAL A 8 -13.10 -40.36 15.58
N ALA A 9 -11.89 -39.95 15.94
CA ALA A 9 -11.48 -38.55 15.96
C ALA A 9 -11.43 -38.06 14.50
N ALA A 10 -12.46 -37.34 14.07
CA ALA A 10 -12.34 -36.49 12.91
C ALA A 10 -11.60 -35.23 13.36
N ILE A 11 -10.28 -35.25 13.18
CA ILE A 11 -9.41 -34.09 13.36
C ILE A 11 -9.90 -33.04 12.36
N SER A 12 -10.68 -32.08 12.83
CA SER A 12 -10.92 -30.84 12.12
C SER A 12 -9.56 -30.17 11.98
N ALA A 13 -8.88 -30.43 10.87
CA ALA A 13 -7.81 -29.60 10.38
C ALA A 13 -8.42 -28.25 10.00
N VAL A 14 -8.72 -27.43 11.02
CA VAL A 14 -8.76 -25.99 10.86
C VAL A 14 -7.33 -25.64 10.52
N MET A 15 -7.02 -25.68 9.23
CA MET A 15 -5.87 -25.00 8.69
C MET A 15 -6.04 -23.56 9.17
N CYS A 16 -5.25 -23.18 10.17
CA CYS A 16 -4.97 -21.79 10.44
C CYS A 16 -4.45 -21.21 9.14
N ALA A 17 -5.35 -20.68 8.32
CA ALA A 17 -5.03 -19.55 7.49
C ALA A 17 -4.54 -18.52 8.50
N ALA A 18 -3.23 -18.48 8.70
CA ALA A 18 -2.58 -17.30 9.24
C ALA A 18 -3.23 -16.12 8.51
N PRO A 19 -3.64 -15.06 9.22
CA PRO A 19 -4.12 -13.88 8.53
C PRO A 19 -2.95 -13.45 7.64
N ARG A 20 -3.03 -13.83 6.36
CA ARG A 20 -2.45 -13.03 5.31
C ARG A 20 -3.17 -11.73 5.56
N VAL A 21 -2.45 -10.78 6.16
CA VAL A 21 -2.81 -9.38 6.03
C VAL A 21 -3.15 -9.25 4.57
N ALA A 22 -4.44 -9.19 4.27
CA ALA A 22 -4.90 -8.95 2.94
C ALA A 22 -4.39 -7.55 2.71
N HIS A 23 -3.20 -7.44 2.11
CA HIS A 23 -2.77 -6.20 1.50
C HIS A 23 -3.88 -5.92 0.52
N ALA A 24 -4.82 -5.07 0.94
CA ALA A 24 -5.73 -4.45 0.02
C ALA A 24 -4.85 -3.95 -1.12
N ASP A 25 -5.31 -4.19 -2.35
CA ASP A 25 -4.57 -3.87 -3.56
C ASP A 25 -3.92 -2.48 -3.39
N SER A 26 -2.59 -2.43 -3.31
CA SER A 26 -1.87 -1.21 -2.88
C SER A 26 -2.24 -0.01 -3.76
N THR A 27 -2.55 -0.28 -5.02
CA THR A 27 -3.07 0.70 -5.97
C THR A 27 -4.41 1.25 -5.52
N SER A 28 -5.33 0.39 -5.11
CA SER A 28 -6.64 0.77 -4.58
C SER A 28 -6.52 1.61 -3.30
N ASP A 29 -5.63 1.25 -2.37
CA ASP A 29 -5.40 2.05 -1.15
C ASP A 29 -4.84 3.43 -1.45
N TYR A 30 -3.86 3.49 -2.37
CA TYR A 30 -3.33 4.74 -2.88
C TYR A 30 -4.43 5.61 -3.49
N LEU A 31 -5.22 5.05 -4.42
CA LEU A 31 -6.31 5.78 -5.08
C LEU A 31 -7.41 6.22 -4.11
N ASN A 32 -7.75 5.40 -3.13
CA ASN A 32 -8.71 5.76 -2.08
C ASN A 32 -8.23 7.01 -1.31
N THR A 33 -6.93 7.10 -1.02
CA THR A 33 -6.33 8.26 -0.37
C THR A 33 -6.35 9.49 -1.28
N ILE A 34 -5.97 9.35 -2.55
CA ILE A 34 -6.02 10.47 -3.51
C ILE A 34 -7.45 11.00 -3.65
N ASN A 35 -8.43 10.10 -3.73
CA ASN A 35 -9.84 10.43 -3.88
C ASN A 35 -10.44 11.07 -2.61
N SER A 36 -10.10 10.57 -1.42
CA SER A 36 -10.60 11.13 -0.15
C SER A 36 -10.08 12.55 0.11
N HIS A 37 -8.91 12.90 -0.43
CA HIS A 37 -8.34 14.24 -0.40
C HIS A 37 -8.78 15.14 -1.57
N HIS A 38 -9.73 14.70 -2.39
CA HIS A 38 -10.26 15.45 -3.54
C HIS A 38 -9.17 15.90 -4.53
N ILE A 39 -8.13 15.09 -4.71
CA ILE A 39 -7.03 15.38 -5.64
C ILE A 39 -7.45 14.93 -7.04
N SER A 40 -7.63 15.89 -7.95
CA SER A 40 -7.97 15.60 -9.34
C SER A 40 -6.75 15.09 -10.10
N TYR A 41 -6.94 14.03 -10.89
CA TYR A 41 -5.91 13.46 -11.76
C TYR A 41 -6.51 13.14 -13.14
N ALA A 42 -5.68 13.20 -14.18
CA ALA A 42 -6.15 13.05 -15.56
C ALA A 42 -6.68 11.64 -15.86
N ASN A 43 -6.02 10.61 -15.34
CA ASN A 43 -6.43 9.22 -15.44
C ASN A 43 -5.73 8.39 -14.35
N GLN A 44 -6.31 7.25 -14.02
CA GLN A 44 -5.86 6.37 -12.95
C GLN A 44 -4.43 5.87 -13.18
N ASP A 45 -4.11 5.43 -14.39
CA ASP A 45 -2.78 4.90 -14.71
C ASP A 45 -1.68 5.93 -14.46
N LYS A 46 -1.93 7.20 -14.82
CA LYS A 46 -0.95 8.28 -14.65
C LYS A 46 -0.70 8.62 -13.18
N ILE A 47 -1.73 8.66 -12.34
CA ILE A 47 -1.53 8.96 -10.91
C ILE A 47 -0.84 7.82 -10.19
N VAL A 48 -1.11 6.57 -10.58
CA VAL A 48 -0.43 5.37 -10.07
C VAL A 48 1.03 5.34 -10.55
N GLN A 49 1.28 5.69 -11.81
CA GLN A 49 2.64 5.81 -12.33
C GLN A 49 3.45 6.87 -11.58
N ILE A 50 2.86 8.03 -11.26
CA ILE A 50 3.50 9.06 -10.42
C ILE A 50 3.92 8.46 -9.06
N GLY A 51 3.01 7.76 -8.37
CA GLY A 51 3.31 7.17 -7.05
C GLY A 51 4.38 6.07 -7.09
N THR A 52 4.29 5.16 -8.06
CA THR A 52 5.28 4.08 -8.22
C THR A 52 6.65 4.60 -8.68
N THR A 53 6.68 5.62 -9.54
CA THR A 53 7.93 6.29 -9.97
C THR A 53 8.57 7.01 -8.81
N LEU A 54 7.80 7.75 -8.02
CA LEU A 54 8.29 8.39 -6.81
C LEU A 54 8.96 7.36 -5.88
N CYS A 55 8.34 6.20 -5.70
CA CYS A 55 8.92 5.15 -4.87
C CYS A 55 10.30 4.69 -5.39
N GLN A 56 10.41 4.48 -6.70
CA GLN A 56 11.68 4.12 -7.33
C GLN A 56 12.72 5.23 -7.18
N GLU A 57 12.32 6.49 -7.32
CA GLU A 57 13.22 7.65 -7.18
C GLU A 57 13.75 7.78 -5.75
N LEU A 58 12.89 7.65 -4.74
CA LEU A 58 13.28 7.70 -3.32
C LEU A 58 14.25 6.56 -2.98
N ARG A 59 14.01 5.35 -3.50
CA ARG A 59 14.94 4.22 -3.36
C ARG A 59 16.29 4.45 -4.03
N ASN A 60 16.34 5.31 -5.04
CA ASN A 60 17.58 5.74 -5.71
C ASN A 60 18.18 7.00 -5.08
N SER A 61 17.87 7.27 -3.81
CA SER A 61 18.39 8.39 -3.02
C SER A 61 17.98 9.77 -3.53
N LEU A 62 16.84 9.89 -4.22
CA LEU A 62 16.26 11.20 -4.51
C LEU A 62 15.85 11.87 -3.19
N PRO A 63 16.26 13.13 -2.92
CA PRO A 63 15.81 13.88 -1.76
C PRO A 63 14.29 14.07 -1.77
N GLY A 64 13.65 13.95 -0.60
CA GLY A 64 12.19 14.07 -0.47
C GLY A 64 11.64 15.43 -0.93
N ASP A 65 12.40 16.51 -0.72
CA ASP A 65 12.05 17.86 -1.18
C ASP A 65 12.08 17.97 -2.72
N GLU A 66 13.04 17.34 -3.37
CA GLU A 66 13.09 17.27 -4.83
C GLU A 66 11.92 16.45 -5.39
N ALA A 67 11.59 15.33 -4.74
CA ALA A 67 10.42 14.51 -5.04
C ALA A 67 9.12 15.32 -4.99
N LEU A 68 8.91 16.08 -3.92
CA LEU A 68 7.75 16.97 -3.78
C LEU A 68 7.72 18.06 -4.85
N LYS A 69 8.88 18.61 -5.21
CA LYS A 69 9.00 19.63 -6.25
C LYS A 69 8.65 19.07 -7.63
N ARG A 70 9.01 17.82 -7.92
CA ARG A 70 8.61 17.14 -9.17
C ARG A 70 7.09 16.99 -9.26
N ILE A 71 6.42 16.58 -8.20
CA ILE A 71 4.96 16.47 -8.18
C ILE A 71 4.33 17.86 -8.37
N GLN A 72 4.86 18.90 -7.75
CA GLN A 72 4.39 20.27 -7.96
C GLN A 72 4.55 20.74 -9.41
N ASN A 73 5.64 20.38 -10.07
CA ASN A 73 5.87 20.69 -11.49
C ASN A 73 4.86 20.00 -12.44
N LEU A 74 4.13 18.98 -11.97
CA LEU A 74 3.03 18.36 -12.70
C LEU A 74 1.71 19.15 -12.59
N GLY A 75 1.68 20.26 -11.84
CA GLY A 75 0.52 21.13 -11.65
C GLY A 75 -0.22 20.91 -10.32
N TYR A 76 0.30 20.06 -9.43
CA TYR A 76 -0.27 19.88 -8.11
C TYR A 76 0.17 20.98 -7.15
N THR A 77 -0.72 21.38 -6.25
CA THR A 77 -0.36 22.29 -5.16
C THR A 77 0.61 21.61 -4.18
N SER A 78 1.34 22.39 -3.38
CA SER A 78 2.25 21.83 -2.37
C SER A 78 1.52 20.91 -1.38
N GLY A 79 0.28 21.20 -1.01
CA GLY A 79 -0.55 20.32 -0.16
C GLY A 79 -0.89 18.99 -0.84
N GLN A 80 -1.31 19.04 -2.10
CA GLN A 80 -1.59 17.83 -2.89
C GLN A 80 -0.33 16.99 -3.11
N ALA A 81 0.81 17.63 -3.37
CA ALA A 81 2.08 16.94 -3.56
C ALA A 81 2.50 16.14 -2.33
N ASN A 82 2.31 16.70 -1.12
CA ASN A 82 2.58 16.00 0.13
C ASN A 82 1.67 14.78 0.30
N VAL A 83 0.37 14.91 0.03
CA VAL A 83 -0.57 13.78 0.12
C VAL A 83 -0.22 12.70 -0.88
N ILE A 84 0.04 13.07 -2.14
CA ILE A 84 0.45 12.13 -3.20
C ILE A 84 1.71 11.38 -2.77
N ALA A 85 2.72 12.11 -2.26
CA ALA A 85 3.97 11.50 -1.86
C ALA A 85 3.82 10.56 -0.65
N ALA A 86 3.14 11.00 0.39
CA ALA A 86 2.91 10.19 1.59
C ALA A 86 2.10 8.92 1.25
N ALA A 87 1.01 9.06 0.50
CA ALA A 87 0.20 7.93 0.08
C ALA A 87 0.99 6.94 -0.79
N ALA A 88 1.86 7.45 -1.68
CA ALA A 88 2.71 6.61 -2.52
C ALA A 88 3.77 5.85 -1.72
N VAL A 89 4.39 6.47 -0.71
CA VAL A 89 5.34 5.79 0.17
C VAL A 89 4.65 4.67 0.95
N LEU A 90 3.50 4.96 1.56
CA LEU A 90 2.72 3.97 2.32
C LEU A 90 2.25 2.79 1.45
N ALA A 91 1.80 3.07 0.23
CA ALA A 91 1.25 2.05 -0.66
C ALA A 91 2.31 1.27 -1.44
N PHE A 92 3.33 1.95 -1.96
CA PHE A 92 4.28 1.39 -2.93
C PHE A 92 5.70 1.22 -2.39
N CYS A 93 6.04 1.87 -1.27
CA CYS A 93 7.34 1.72 -0.59
C CYS A 93 7.20 1.18 0.84
N PRO A 94 6.53 0.04 1.07
CA PRO A 94 6.34 -0.49 2.42
C PRO A 94 7.69 -0.75 3.12
N ASP A 95 8.75 -1.08 2.38
CA ASP A 95 10.10 -1.26 2.94
C ASP A 95 10.70 0.04 3.51
N MET A 96 10.26 1.21 3.03
CA MET A 96 10.73 2.52 3.49
C MET A 96 9.88 3.09 4.64
N ASP A 97 8.66 2.59 4.82
CA ASP A 97 7.79 2.94 5.96
C ASP A 97 8.26 2.29 7.28
N ASN A 98 9.08 1.24 7.19
CA ASN A 98 9.57 0.47 8.33
C ASN A 98 10.84 1.03 8.99
N ASP A 99 11.30 2.24 8.64
CA ASP A 99 12.41 2.91 9.34
C ASP A 99 11.82 3.86 10.40
N PRO A 100 11.73 3.45 11.68
CA PRO A 100 11.28 4.34 12.74
C PRO A 100 12.33 5.45 12.91
N LEU A 101 11.90 6.68 12.62
CA LEU A 101 12.56 7.89 13.11
C LEU A 101 12.80 7.81 14.64
#